data_AF-A0A831LT20-F1
#
_entry.id   AF-A0A831LT20-F1
#
_cell.length_a   1.000
_cell.length_b   1.000
_cell.length_c   1.000
_cell.angle_alpha   90.00
_cell.angle_beta   90.00
_cell.angle_gamma   90.00
#
_symmetry.space_group_name_H-M   'P 1'
#
loop_
_entity.id
_entity.type
_entity.pdbx_description
1 polymer ?
#
loop_
_entity_poly.entity_id
_entity_poly.type
_entity_poly.pdbx_seq_one_letter_code
_entity_poly.pdbx_strand_id
1 'polypeptide(L)' 'MKIALAQIAPRLGDVEANVEAHLGILAKARRQKAELVVFPELGLTGYTLKDLVEEVAMD' A
#
# COMPACT_ATOMS: atom_id res chain seq x y z
N MET A 1 -19.86 -2.95 -10.80
CA MET A 1 -18.89 -2.27 -9.93
C MET A 1 -18.51 -3.17 -8.76
N LYS A 2 -17.37 -3.86 -8.87
CA LYS A 2 -16.76 -4.63 -7.79
C LYS A 2 -15.58 -3.86 -7.19
N ILE A 3 -15.59 -3.64 -5.88
CA ILE A 3 -14.54 -2.90 -5.16
C ILE A 3 -13.81 -3.86 -4.24
N ALA A 4 -12.47 -3.82 -4.24
CA ALA A 4 -11.64 -4.51 -3.29
C ALA A 4 -11.13 -3.54 -2.21
N LEU A 5 -11.29 -3.91 -0.95
CA LEU A 5 -10.70 -3.19 0.18
C LEU A 5 -9.42 -3.92 0.58
N ALA A 6 -8.28 -3.27 0.40
CA ALA A 6 -6.97 -3.83 0.72
C ALA A 6 -6.68 -3.60 2.21
N GLN A 7 -7.08 -4.54 3.06
CA GLN A 7 -6.71 -4.52 4.46
C GLN A 7 -5.28 -5.06 4.62
N ILE A 8 -4.34 -4.15 4.86
CA ILE A 8 -2.91 -4.45 5.01
C ILE A 8 -2.31 -3.73 6.21
N ALA A 9 -1.18 -4.26 6.70
CA ALA A 9 -0.30 -3.59 7.63
C ALA A 9 0.98 -3.18 6.87
N PRO A 10 1.12 -1.89 6.49
CA PRO A 10 2.34 -1.39 5.88
C PRO A 10 3.54 -1.59 6.81
N ARG A 11 4.71 -1.89 6.24
CA ARG A 11 6.00 -1.83 6.94
C ARG A 11 6.40 -0.36 7.04
N LEU A 12 6.63 0.12 8.26
CA LEU A 12 6.95 1.53 8.49
C LEU A 12 8.26 1.91 7.80
N GLY A 13 8.22 2.90 6.91
CA GLY A 13 9.37 3.44 6.17
C GLY A 13 9.86 2.61 4.98
N ASP A 14 9.55 1.32 4.91
CA ASP A 14 10.01 0.42 3.85
C ASP A 14 9.10 0.51 2.61
N VAL A 15 9.37 1.51 1.74
CA VAL A 15 8.57 1.78 0.54
C VAL A 15 8.59 0.62 -0.44
N GLU A 16 9.74 -0.01 -0.65
CA GLU A 16 9.90 -1.11 -1.60
C GLU A 16 9.02 -2.31 -1.21
N ALA A 17 9.11 -2.76 0.06
CA ALA A 17 8.28 -3.87 0.52
C ALA A 17 6.79 -3.53 0.50
N ASN A 18 6.42 -2.27 0.77
CA ASN A 18 5.03 -1.84 0.69
C ASN A 18 4.53 -1.85 -0.77
N VAL A 19 5.32 -1.40 -1.74
CA VAL A 19 5.00 -1.48 -3.16
C VAL A 19 4.81 -2.94 -3.58
N GLU A 20 5.71 -3.84 -3.19
CA GLU A 20 5.56 -5.27 -3.49
C GLU A 20 4.25 -5.86 -2.93
N ALA A 21 3.90 -5.50 -1.69
CA ALA A 21 2.64 -5.91 -1.08
C ALA A 21 1.41 -5.36 -1.85
N HIS A 22 1.46 -4.10 -2.29
CA HIS A 22 0.39 -3.49 -3.10
C HIS A 22 0.26 -4.20 -4.46
N LEU A 23 1.37 -4.49 -5.13
CA LEU A 23 1.39 -5.22 -6.41
C LEU A 23 0.76 -6.62 -6.28
N GLY A 24 1.08 -7.35 -5.20
CA GLY A 24 0.47 -8.65 -4.91
C GLY A 24 -1.06 -8.57 -4.75
N ILE A 25 -1.55 -7.51 -4.08
CA ILE A 25 -2.98 -7.29 -3.89
C ILE A 25 -3.67 -6.87 -5.17
N LEU A 26 -3.06 -5.98 -5.96
CA LEU A 26 -3.56 -5.59 -7.28
C LEU A 26 -3.69 -6.81 -8.20
N ALA A 27 -2.69 -7.69 -8.21
CA ALA A 27 -2.75 -8.94 -8.96
C ALA A 27 -3.91 -9.83 -8.50
N LYS A 28 -4.13 -9.97 -7.19
CA LYS A 28 -5.26 -10.73 -6.62
C LYS A 28 -6.61 -10.09 -6.99
N ALA A 29 -6.74 -8.78 -6.83
CA ALA A 29 -7.96 -8.03 -7.13
C ALA A 29 -8.31 -8.11 -8.62
N ARG A 30 -7.31 -8.02 -9.51
CA ARG A 30 -7.47 -8.20 -10.96
C ARG A 30 -8.01 -9.59 -11.30
N ARG A 31 -7.46 -10.66 -10.72
CA ARG A 31 -8.00 -12.04 -10.89
C ARG A 31 -9.46 -12.15 -10.43
N GLN A 32 -9.85 -11.38 -9.43
CA GLN A 32 -11.21 -11.32 -8.91
C GLN A 32 -12.13 -10.34 -9.67
N LYS A 33 -11.64 -9.70 -10.74
CA LYS A 33 -12.37 -8.70 -11.54
C LYS A 33 -12.84 -7.49 -10.72
N ALA A 34 -12.04 -7.05 -9.74
CA ALA A 34 -12.30 -5.77 -9.08
C ALA A 34 -12.02 -4.61 -10.05
N GLU A 35 -12.89 -3.61 -10.04
CA GLU A 35 -12.83 -2.39 -10.86
C GLU A 35 -12.16 -1.23 -10.10
N LEU A 36 -12.14 -1.29 -8.77
CA LEU A 36 -11.45 -0.35 -7.88
C LEU A 36 -10.81 -1.12 -6.73
N VAL A 37 -9.60 -0.72 -6.33
CA VAL A 37 -8.93 -1.18 -5.12
C VAL A 37 -8.64 0.02 -4.23
N VAL A 38 -9.09 -0.03 -2.99
CA VAL A 38 -8.84 1.02 -1.99
C VAL A 38 -7.81 0.53 -0.99
N PHE A 39 -6.76 1.32 -0.79
CA PHE A 39 -5.70 1.05 0.18
C PHE A 39 -5.83 1.96 1.40
N PRO A 40 -5.20 1.61 2.54
CA PRO A 40 -5.15 2.48 3.70
C PRO A 40 -4.38 3.78 3.41
N GLU A 41 -4.69 4.82 4.18
CA GLU A 41 -3.92 6.06 4.17
C GLU A 41 -2.44 5.78 4.48
N LEU A 42 -1.56 6.46 3.75
CA LEU A 42 -0.10 6.25 3.80
C LEU A 42 0.28 4.76 3.65
N GLY A 43 -0.44 4.00 2.83
CA GLY A 43 -0.18 2.57 2.61
C GLY A 43 1.22 2.24 2.11
N LEU A 44 1.90 3.18 1.42
CA LEU A 44 3.25 2.97 0.88
C LEU A 44 4.37 3.26 1.89
N THR A 45 4.09 3.96 2.97
CA THR A 45 5.10 4.40 3.95
C THR A 45 4.79 3.99 5.38
N GLY A 46 3.52 3.71 5.69
CA GLY A 46 2.98 3.54 7.04
C GLY A 46 2.46 4.85 7.62
N TYR A 47 1.35 4.76 8.36
CA TYR A 47 0.62 5.92 8.89
C TYR A 47 1.41 6.69 9.96
N THR A 48 2.22 6.00 10.76
CA THR A 48 2.96 6.62 11.88
C THR A 48 4.36 7.07 11.47
N LEU A 49 4.55 7.54 10.22
CA LEU A 49 5.85 7.84 9.64
C LEU A 49 6.61 8.93 10.42
N LYS A 50 5.94 10.03 10.77
CA LYS A 50 6.46 11.11 11.64
C LYS A 50 7.88 11.56 11.24
N ASP A 51 8.86 11.38 12.12
CA ASP A 51 10.23 11.87 11.95
C ASP A 51 10.97 11.15 10.81
N LEU A 52 10.47 10.00 10.35
CA LEU A 52 11.01 9.28 9.18
C LEU A 52 10.59 9.89 7.84
N VAL A 53 9.74 10.93 7.82
CA VAL A 53 9.29 11.57 6.58
C VAL A 53 10.46 12.08 5.74
N GLU A 54 11.44 12.74 6.37
CA GLU A 54 12.58 13.31 5.64
C GLU A 54 13.48 12.22 5.05
N GLU A 55 13.71 11.13 5.79
CA GLU A 55 14.50 9.98 5.31
C GLU A 55 13.84 9.34 4.10
N VAL A 56 12.55 8.99 4.21
CA VAL A 56 11.80 8.29 3.16
C VAL A 56 11.55 9.15 1.92
N ALA A 57 11.52 10.49 2.05
CA ALA A 57 11.27 11.38 0.91
C ALA A 57 12.51 11.64 0.05
N MET A 58 13.71 11.40 0.59
CA MET A 58 14.98 11.75 -0.05
C MET A 58 15.68 10.55 -0.71
N ASP A 59 15.20 9.33 -0.43
CA ASP A 59 15.58 8.07 -1.09
C ASP A 59 14.74 7.81 -2.36
#